data_AF-A0A7X6S350-F1
#
_entry.id   AF-A0A7X6S350-F1
#
_cell.length_a   1.000
_cell.length_b   1.000
_cell.length_c   1.000
_cell.angle_alpha   90.00
_cell.angle_beta   90.00
_cell.angle_gamma   90.00
#
_symmetry.space_group_name_H-M   'P 1'
#
loop_
_entity.id
_entity.type
_entity.pdbx_description
1 polymer ?
#
loop_
_entity_poly.entity_id
_entity_poly.type
_entity_poly.pdbx_seq_one_letter_code
_entity_poly.pdbx_strand_id
1 'polypeptide(L)' 'MDYVIFLGILITIIGVITMLLTPRERLWGGIYRSKNVTISRLALILIIFGLIIIIVKALFNGQLG' A
#
# COMPACT_ATOMS: atom_id res chain seq x y z
N MET A 1 -21.06 -2.36 7.38
CA MET A 1 -19.63 -2.05 7.15
C MET A 1 -19.54 -0.90 6.18
N ASP A 2 -18.74 0.13 6.46
CA ASP A 2 -18.53 1.22 5.51
C ASP A 2 -17.87 0.67 4.25
N TYR A 3 -18.62 0.65 3.14
CA TYR A 3 -18.14 0.20 1.84
C TYR A 3 -16.87 0.94 1.42
N VAL A 4 -16.69 2.19 1.87
CA VAL A 4 -15.51 3.00 1.59
C VAL A 4 -14.27 2.49 2.33
N ILE A 5 -14.41 2.06 3.59
CA ILE A 5 -13.30 1.45 4.35
C ILE A 5 -12.92 0.12 3.71
N PHE A 6 -13.90 -0.69 3.32
CA PHE A 6 -13.66 -1.94 2.59
C PHE A 6 -12.91 -1.70 1.27
N LEU A 7 -13.29 -0.66 0.53
CA LEU A 7 -12.65 -0.28 -0.73
C LEU A 7 -11.20 0.21 -0.50
N GLY A 8 -10.96 0.97 0.57
CA GLY A 8 -9.61 1.36 0.99
C GLY A 8 -8.71 0.17 1.35
N ILE A 9 -9.26 -0.83 2.06
CA ILE A 9 -8.57 -2.08 2.37
C ILE A 9 -8.23 -2.84 1.09
N LEU A 10 -9.18 -2.95 0.15
CA LEU A 10 -8.97 -3.64 -1.13
C LEU A 10 -7.83 -2.99 -1.94
N ILE A 11 -7.83 -1.66 -2.05
CA ILE A 11 -6.77 -0.90 -2.73
C ILE A 11 -5.41 -1.13 -2.06
N THR A 12 -5.38 -1.12 -0.72
CA THR A 12 -4.15 -1.36 0.05
C THR A 12 -3.60 -2.77 -0.21
N ILE A 13 -4.47 -3.80 -0.22
CA ILE A 13 -4.09 -5.18 -0.52
C ILE A 13 -3.48 -5.30 -1.91
N ILE A 14 -4.11 -4.69 -2.93
CA ILE A 14 -3.59 -4.71 -4.30
C ILE A 14 -2.20 -4.05 -4.38
N GLY A 15 -2.01 -2.91 -3.69
CA GLY A 15 -0.72 -2.24 -3.60
C GLY A 15 0.36 -3.12 -2.95
N VAL A 16 0.03 -3.79 -1.84
CA VAL A 16 0.95 -4.71 -1.14
C VAL A 16 1.32 -5.91 -2.02
N ILE A 17 0.34 -6.53 -2.68
CA ILE A 17 0.59 -7.67 -3.59
C ILE A 17 1.51 -7.24 -4.74
N THR A 18 1.26 -6.07 -5.32
CA THR A 18 2.12 -5.52 -6.39
C THR A 18 3.55 -5.31 -5.90
N MET A 19 3.73 -4.83 -4.66
CA MET A 19 5.04 -4.63 -4.04
C MET A 19 5.76 -5.93 -3.68
N LEU A 20 5.02 -7.00 -3.36
CA LEU A 20 5.55 -8.35 -3.10
C LEU A 20 5.98 -9.05 -4.39
N LEU A 21 5.19 -8.92 -5.44
CA LEU A 21 5.48 -9.50 -6.76
C LEU A 21 6.59 -8.76 -7.51
N THR A 22 6.93 -7.53 -7.09
CA THR A 22 8.01 -6.78 -7.71
C THR A 22 9.35 -7.47 -7.42
N PRO A 23 10.07 -7.98 -8.45
CA PRO A 23 11.31 -8.72 -8.25
C PRO A 23 12.36 -7.82 -7.59
N ARG A 24 12.89 -8.29 -6.46
CA ARG A 24 13.95 -7.62 -5.71
C ARG A 24 15.27 -8.32 -6.01
N GLU A 25 16.23 -7.57 -6.52
CA GLU A 25 17.58 -8.07 -6.67
C GLU A 25 18.36 -7.76 -5.38
N ARG A 26 19.03 -8.79 -4.86
CA ARG A 26 19.90 -8.66 -3.70
C ARG A 26 21.23 -8.07 -4.16
N LEU A 27 21.52 -6.82 -3.80
CA LEU A 27 22.86 -6.27 -3.95
C LEU A 27 23.79 -6.89 -2.92
N TRP A 28 25.06 -7.02 -3.29
CA TRP A 28 26.13 -7.39 -2.36
C TRP A 28 26.11 -6.46 -1.14
N GLY A 29 26.12 -7.06 0.05
CA GLY A 29 25.92 -6.35 1.32
C GLY A 29 24.51 -6.52 1.93
N GLY A 30 23.60 -7.28 1.31
CA GLY A 30 22.29 -7.58 1.89
C GLY A 30 21.21 -6.52 1.66
N ILE A 31 21.50 -5.51 0.84
CA ILE A 31 20.54 -4.48 0.45
C ILE A 31 19.69 -5.02 -0.70
N TYR A 32 18.38 -5.13 -0.48
CA TYR A 32 17.44 -5.49 -1.55
C TYR A 32 17.05 -4.23 -2.32
N ARG A 33 17.33 -4.20 -3.63
CA ARG A 33 16.85 -3.13 -4.52
C ARG A 33 15.80 -3.71 -5.45
N SER A 34 14.66 -3.03 -5.55
CA SER A 34 13.68 -3.36 -6.56
C SER A 34 14.32 -3.21 -7.95
N LYS A 35 14.23 -4.25 -8.79
CA LYS A 35 14.67 -4.19 -10.19
C LYS A 35 13.84 -3.18 -10.99
N ASN A 36 12.58 -3.00 -10.60
CA ASN A 36 11.68 -2.04 -11.21
C ASN A 36 11.28 -0.95 -10.20
N VAL A 37 12.10 0.11 -10.15
CA VAL A 37 11.91 1.25 -9.24
C VAL A 37 10.55 1.93 -9.49
N THR A 38 10.10 1.98 -10.75
CA THR A 38 8.83 2.59 -11.13
C THR A 38 7.64 1.82 -10.57
N ILE A 39 7.58 0.50 -10.78
CA ILE A 39 6.50 -0.34 -10.23
C ILE A 39 6.50 -0.31 -8.71
N SER A 40 7.68 -0.37 -8.08
CA SER A 40 7.78 -0.31 -6.62
C SER A 40 7.30 1.03 -6.05
N ARG A 41 7.58 2.16 -6.70
CA ARG A 41 7.07 3.47 -6.28
C ARG A 41 5.56 3.57 -6.46
N LEU A 42 5.04 3.05 -7.58
CA LEU A 42 3.62 3.08 -7.90
C LEU A 42 2.80 2.21 -6.93
N ALA A 43 3.32 1.04 -6.57
CA ALA A 43 2.75 0.19 -5.54
C ALA A 43 2.74 0.89 -4.16
N LEU A 44 3.81 1.60 -3.81
CA LEU A 44 3.89 2.35 -2.55
C LEU A 44 2.88 3.51 -2.51
N ILE A 45 2.69 4.22 -3.64
CA ILE A 45 1.66 5.27 -3.77
C ILE A 45 0.26 4.67 -3.57
N LEU A 46 -0.04 3.52 -4.17
CA LEU A 46 -1.32 2.81 -3.99
C LEU A 46 -1.57 2.44 -2.52
N ILE A 47 -0.56 1.96 -1.81
CA ILE A 47 -0.65 1.62 -0.38
C ILE A 47 -0.94 2.89 0.45
N ILE A 48 -0.19 3.97 0.23
CA ILE A 48 -0.40 5.24 0.94
C ILE A 48 -1.81 5.76 0.70
N PHE A 49 -2.27 5.74 -0.54
CA PHE A 49 -3.59 6.23 -0.90
C PHE A 49 -4.71 5.40 -0.25
N GLY A 50 -4.60 4.07 -0.25
CA GLY A 50 -5.53 3.19 0.45
C GLY A 50 -5.58 3.44 1.96
N LEU A 51 -4.41 3.64 2.59
CA LEU A 51 -4.32 3.98 4.01
C LEU A 51 -4.98 5.34 4.33
N ILE A 52 -4.77 6.36 3.51
CA ILE A 52 -5.40 7.68 3.69
C ILE A 52 -6.92 7.53 3.70
N ILE A 53 -7.49 6.78 2.75
CA ILE A 53 -8.94 6.55 2.69
C ILE A 53 -9.45 5.89 3.97
N ILE A 54 -8.75 4.86 4.45
CA ILE A 54 -9.13 4.14 5.69
C ILE A 54 -9.08 5.09 6.88
N ILE A 55 -7.98 5.82 7.07
CA ILE A 55 -7.78 6.72 8.22
C ILE A 55 -8.81 7.84 8.21
N VAL A 56 -8.99 8.50 7.07
CA VAL A 56 -9.93 9.62 6.93
C VAL A 56 -11.36 9.14 7.21
N LYS A 57 -11.79 8.00 6.66
CA LYS A 57 -13.13 7.46 6.93
C LYS A 57 -13.30 6.96 8.36
N ALA A 58 -12.27 6.38 8.97
CA ALA A 58 -12.31 5.97 10.37
C ALA A 58 -12.43 7.19 11.32
N LEU A 59 -11.77 8.31 10.99
CA LEU A 59 -11.93 9.59 11.70
C LEU A 59 -13.35 10.14 11.58
N PHE A 60 -13.91 10.18 10.36
CA PHE A 60 -15.28 10.66 10.14
C PHE A 60 -16.35 9.77 10.80
N ASN A 61 -16.07 8.48 10.98
CA ASN A 61 -16.96 7.56 11.67
C ASN A 61 -16.84 7.64 13.20
N GLY A 62 -16.00 8.53 13.74
CA GLY A 62 -15.78 8.66 15.18
C GLY A 62 -15.13 7.42 15.81
N GLN A 63 -14.51 6.54 15.02
CA GLN A 63 -13.84 5.33 15.53
C GLN A 63 -12.43 5.60 16.07
N LEU A 64 -11.87 6.76 15.74
CA LEU A 64 -10.52 7.20 16.13
C LEU A 64 -10.56 8.42 17.07
N GLY A 65 -11.73 8.78 17.61
CA GLY A 65 -11.94 9.88 18.56
C GLY A 65 -12.32 9.39 19.94
#